data_AF-A0AAU7ZTH9-F1
#
_entry.id   AF-A0AAU7ZTH9-F1
#
_cell.length_a   1.000
_cell.length_b   1.000
_cell.length_c   1.000
_cell.angle_alpha   90.00
_cell.angle_beta   90.00
_cell.angle_gamma   90.00
#
_symmetry.space_group_name_H-M   'P 1'
#
loop_
_entity.id
_entity.type
_entity.pdbx_description
1 polymer ?
#
loop_
_entity_poly.entity_id
_entity_poly.type
_entity_poly.pdbx_seq_one_letter_code
_entity_poly.pdbx_strand_id
1 'polypeptide(L)'
;MPTASRVVILVLGAFLASAVSSAGPQAAAQTKSAASAKDSQQSTAPGEAPDDADTQDTPDDELDTAAVTLDVSHTSPLIQKLYQATRETKEQPILDRLTEAKKLIADGADVKATDQYGRTALHWTIFGSSYSTKPKVIVAYEGIADQLIQRGVDINHEDIYNDTALDYLLYSPNFEIQTLLIENGATSGFLTAFFHFFNQENGDMPHTIAASVAQSRKADLAPGQTLSIRLNGPVYSEHSRTGDPVEATVTYPLCKSGENITCPKDELVLAPGTKVQATILFAQKAPDKYSRPRLVLDFSNIIHADGTRSPLYARVIDVDNARETVRNNEILGIVQPHASTKASVALAALGMSNPIAGYTIKGVSAVYGLSIRREILFPAGTDLQIQIVRPSMLKTRDTWSGWPVLPVDEKLKAIAAAAPLRVHTKDNKPSDLTNLIFIGSQQQLMAAFQEAGWFEADSLSMGSALKSVQATIRGSGYTSAPVSLLMIDGKPPDLIFQKSLDTFAKRHHIRIWKLPETYQGHEVWIGAATHDIAISTEKKGTKWSHRIDPHIDREREWIETDLLYKGTATSYALVDRPHAPKKTANATGDELLTDGRVSIVELGPTKPNILNPPSPVLQSRE
;
A
#
# COMPACT_ATOMS: atom_id res chain seq x y z
N MET A 1 18.37 50.48 -15.53
CA MET A 1 16.94 50.81 -15.29
C MET A 1 16.23 50.90 -16.64
N PRO A 2 15.01 50.36 -16.87
CA PRO A 2 14.24 49.32 -16.17
C PRO A 2 14.12 48.03 -17.06
N THR A 3 13.15 47.17 -16.76
CA THR A 3 12.69 45.93 -17.46
C THR A 3 13.39 44.61 -17.12
N ALA A 4 13.23 44.18 -15.87
CA ALA A 4 13.40 42.79 -15.45
C ALA A 4 12.21 42.37 -14.56
N SER A 5 11.00 42.41 -15.11
CA SER A 5 9.79 41.85 -14.51
C SER A 5 8.83 41.47 -15.63
N ARG A 6 9.01 40.28 -16.21
CA ARG A 6 7.97 39.59 -17.02
C ARG A 6 8.29 38.16 -17.49
N VAL A 7 9.44 37.57 -17.15
CA VAL A 7 9.82 36.23 -17.64
C VAL A 7 9.58 35.09 -16.61
N VAL A 8 9.19 35.39 -15.37
CA VAL A 8 9.13 34.36 -14.30
C VAL A 8 7.85 33.47 -14.32
N ILE A 9 6.87 33.73 -15.20
CA ILE A 9 5.58 32.99 -15.18
C ILE A 9 5.46 31.90 -16.28
N LEU A 10 6.44 31.74 -17.17
CA LEU A 10 6.26 30.90 -18.38
C LEU A 10 6.86 29.49 -18.36
N VAL A 11 7.39 29.01 -17.24
CA VAL A 11 7.92 27.62 -17.15
C VAL A 11 7.03 26.67 -16.31
N LEU A 12 5.99 27.16 -15.62
CA LEU A 12 5.06 26.30 -14.87
C LEU A 12 3.75 25.95 -15.61
N GLY A 13 3.53 26.44 -16.84
CA GLY A 13 2.24 26.36 -17.54
C GLY A 13 2.07 25.24 -18.58
N ALA A 14 2.99 24.27 -18.69
CA ALA A 14 2.95 23.26 -19.74
C ALA A 14 2.85 21.83 -19.20
N PHE A 15 1.83 21.54 -18.38
CA PHE A 15 1.41 20.16 -18.10
C PHE A 15 -0.11 19.94 -18.00
N LEU A 16 -0.94 20.94 -18.31
CA LEU A 16 -2.40 20.80 -18.31
C LEU A 16 -2.99 21.58 -19.50
N ALA A 17 -3.28 20.87 -20.60
CA ALA A 17 -4.45 21.07 -21.48
C ALA A 17 -4.16 20.57 -22.91
N SER A 18 -4.79 19.46 -23.28
CA SER A 18 -5.46 19.34 -24.58
C SER A 18 -6.44 18.18 -24.51
N ALA A 19 -7.70 18.52 -24.26
CA ALA A 19 -8.84 17.63 -24.43
C ALA A 19 -9.77 18.22 -25.51
N VAL A 20 -10.27 17.33 -26.37
CA VAL A 20 -11.53 17.38 -27.13
C VAL A 20 -11.69 18.36 -28.30
N SER A 21 -11.93 17.78 -29.48
CA SER A 21 -12.93 18.19 -30.50
C SER A 21 -13.17 16.93 -31.36
N SER A 22 -14.36 16.54 -31.83
CA SER A 22 -15.52 17.28 -32.33
C SER A 22 -16.78 16.38 -32.36
N ALA A 23 -17.96 16.99 -32.24
CA ALA A 23 -19.28 16.36 -32.26
C ALA A 23 -19.92 16.24 -33.67
N GLY A 24 -20.91 15.33 -33.79
CA GLY A 24 -22.03 15.38 -34.75
C GLY A 24 -22.51 14.00 -35.27
N PRO A 25 -23.76 13.85 -35.77
CA PRO A 25 -25.04 14.27 -35.21
C PRO A 25 -26.11 13.12 -35.13
N GLN A 26 -27.28 13.50 -34.60
CA GLN A 26 -28.53 12.79 -34.28
C GLN A 26 -29.10 11.79 -35.31
N ALA A 27 -29.85 10.78 -34.81
CA ALA A 27 -31.06 10.27 -35.45
C ALA A 27 -32.07 9.71 -34.41
N ALA A 28 -33.35 9.94 -34.70
CA ALA A 28 -34.50 9.80 -33.81
C ALA A 28 -35.35 8.53 -34.08
N ALA A 29 -36.13 8.09 -33.09
CA ALA A 29 -37.44 7.42 -33.20
C ALA A 29 -38.02 7.28 -31.76
N GLN A 30 -39.10 7.96 -31.33
CA GLN A 30 -40.54 7.67 -31.54
C GLN A 30 -40.91 6.19 -31.27
N THR A 31 -41.95 5.76 -30.52
CA THR A 31 -43.13 6.35 -29.85
C THR A 31 -43.91 5.23 -29.11
N LYS A 32 -44.87 5.62 -28.24
CA LYS A 32 -46.09 4.92 -27.68
C LYS A 32 -45.92 4.39 -26.24
N SER A 33 -46.55 4.93 -25.16
CA SER A 33 -47.99 5.23 -24.83
C SER A 33 -48.86 3.95 -24.86
N ALA A 34 -49.60 3.49 -23.84
CA ALA A 34 -50.54 4.13 -22.89
C ALA A 34 -50.74 3.25 -21.61
N ALA A 35 -50.96 3.78 -20.38
CA ALA A 35 -52.25 4.00 -19.65
C ALA A 35 -53.26 2.83 -19.73
N SER A 36 -53.98 2.35 -18.69
CA SER A 36 -54.66 2.99 -17.56
C SER A 36 -55.18 1.95 -16.52
N ALA A 37 -55.51 2.46 -15.33
CA ALA A 37 -56.03 1.86 -14.09
C ALA A 37 -57.35 1.06 -14.12
N LYS A 38 -57.56 0.20 -13.08
CA LYS A 38 -58.73 0.22 -12.16
C LYS A 38 -58.63 -0.78 -10.97
N ASP A 39 -58.99 -0.25 -9.79
CA ASP A 39 -59.57 -0.81 -8.53
C ASP A 39 -60.40 -2.12 -8.68
N SER A 40 -60.68 -2.97 -7.67
CA SER A 40 -60.47 -3.01 -6.20
C SER A 40 -61.06 -4.33 -5.61
N GLN A 41 -60.53 -4.80 -4.46
CA GLN A 41 -61.07 -5.75 -3.43
C GLN A 41 -61.21 -7.24 -3.83
N GLN A 42 -60.76 -8.24 -3.06
CA GLN A 42 -61.06 -8.51 -1.64
C GLN A 42 -60.06 -9.54 -1.00
N SER A 43 -60.00 -9.51 0.34
CA SER A 43 -59.12 -10.20 1.32
C SER A 43 -58.91 -11.74 1.17
N THR A 44 -57.78 -12.33 1.58
CA THR A 44 -57.38 -12.66 2.96
C THR A 44 -55.94 -13.23 2.99
N ALA A 45 -55.15 -12.91 4.05
CA ALA A 45 -53.75 -13.32 4.27
C ALA A 45 -53.60 -14.82 4.64
N PRO A 46 -52.39 -15.45 4.59
CA PRO A 46 -51.35 -15.20 5.61
C PRO A 46 -49.88 -15.31 5.15
N GLY A 47 -48.97 -14.68 5.90
CA GLY A 47 -47.55 -15.05 5.95
C GLY A 47 -46.58 -13.88 5.72
N GLU A 48 -46.24 -13.19 6.81
CA GLU A 48 -45.19 -12.17 6.88
C GLU A 48 -43.87 -12.68 6.28
N ALA A 49 -43.43 -12.05 5.19
CA ALA A 49 -42.02 -11.88 4.90
C ALA A 49 -41.54 -10.66 5.71
N PRO A 50 -40.32 -10.64 6.26
CA PRO A 50 -39.84 -9.49 6.99
C PRO A 50 -39.75 -8.30 6.03
N ASP A 51 -40.36 -7.19 6.45
CA ASP A 51 -40.40 -5.91 5.77
C ASP A 51 -39.01 -5.49 5.26
N ASP A 52 -38.93 -5.24 3.96
CA ASP A 52 -37.96 -4.31 3.39
C ASP A 52 -38.34 -2.91 3.91
N ALA A 53 -37.94 -2.62 5.15
CA ALA A 53 -37.98 -1.29 5.68
C ALA A 53 -37.01 -0.42 4.90
N ASP A 54 -37.60 0.47 4.10
CA ASP A 54 -36.99 1.65 3.49
C ASP A 54 -36.11 2.35 4.52
N THR A 55 -34.82 2.02 4.51
CA THR A 55 -33.81 2.62 5.38
C THR A 55 -33.50 3.96 4.75
N GLN A 56 -34.05 5.02 5.33
CA GLN A 56 -33.58 6.38 5.08
C GLN A 56 -32.06 6.40 5.26
N ASP A 57 -31.32 6.49 4.14
CA ASP A 57 -29.87 6.64 4.08
C ASP A 57 -29.49 7.89 4.89
N THR A 58 -29.16 7.68 6.16
CA THR A 58 -28.44 8.67 6.97
C THR A 58 -26.98 8.60 6.53
N PRO A 59 -26.31 9.72 6.19
CA PRO A 59 -24.90 9.69 5.85
C PRO A 59 -24.12 9.17 7.06
N ASP A 60 -23.48 8.01 6.92
CA ASP A 60 -22.66 7.35 7.93
C ASP A 60 -21.26 8.01 7.98
N ASP A 61 -21.23 9.35 7.97
CA ASP A 61 -20.03 10.20 7.89
C ASP A 61 -19.22 10.22 9.22
N GLU A 62 -19.63 9.44 10.22
CA GLU A 62 -18.97 9.43 11.53
C GLU A 62 -17.77 8.48 11.51
N LEU A 63 -16.57 9.06 11.44
CA LEU A 63 -15.34 8.33 11.73
C LEU A 63 -15.38 7.81 13.17
N ASP A 64 -14.93 6.58 13.36
CA ASP A 64 -14.82 5.94 14.66
C ASP A 64 -13.79 6.65 15.54
N THR A 65 -13.69 6.29 16.83
CA THR A 65 -12.70 6.87 17.75
C THR A 65 -11.31 6.92 17.12
N ALA A 66 -10.66 8.09 17.20
CA ALA A 66 -9.36 8.31 16.59
C ALA A 66 -8.34 7.29 17.13
N ALA A 67 -7.62 6.63 16.21
CA ALA A 67 -6.59 5.64 16.55
C ALA A 67 -5.40 6.27 17.28
N VAL A 68 -5.10 7.53 16.95
CA VAL A 68 -4.00 8.30 17.54
C VAL A 68 -4.56 9.50 18.29
N THR A 69 -4.14 9.64 19.55
CA THR A 69 -4.33 10.86 20.32
C THR A 69 -2.96 11.47 20.60
N LEU A 70 -2.67 12.62 19.98
CA LEU A 70 -1.46 13.36 20.26
C LEU A 70 -1.55 14.02 21.64
N ASP A 71 -0.47 13.94 22.42
CA ASP A 71 -0.34 14.76 23.62
C ASP A 71 -0.12 16.21 23.22
N VAL A 72 -1.21 16.98 23.27
CA VAL A 72 -1.23 18.42 23.03
C VAL A 72 -1.35 19.21 24.33
N SER A 73 -1.29 18.56 25.50
CA SER A 73 -1.52 19.21 26.80
C SER A 73 -0.51 20.33 27.10
N HIS A 74 0.70 20.21 26.56
CA HIS A 74 1.79 21.18 26.68
C HIS A 74 1.80 22.25 25.57
N THR A 75 0.85 22.21 24.64
CA THR A 75 0.77 23.16 23.51
C THR A 75 -0.12 24.37 23.84
N SER A 76 -0.06 25.42 23.03
CA SER A 76 -0.91 26.60 23.24
C SER A 76 -2.40 26.25 23.16
N PRO A 77 -3.29 26.93 23.92
CA PRO A 77 -4.74 26.69 23.83
C PRO A 77 -5.29 26.80 22.40
N LEU A 78 -4.69 27.66 21.58
CA LEU A 78 -5.02 27.81 20.17
C LEU A 78 -4.74 26.54 19.38
N ILE A 79 -3.52 25.97 19.50
CA ILE A 79 -3.15 24.71 18.85
C ILE A 79 -4.04 23.57 19.34
N GLN A 80 -4.32 23.49 20.65
CA GLN A 80 -5.22 22.47 21.20
C GLN A 80 -6.60 22.52 20.56
N LYS A 81 -7.16 23.71 20.31
CA LYS A 81 -8.48 23.87 19.68
C LYS A 81 -8.47 23.51 18.20
N LEU A 82 -7.42 23.89 17.47
CA LEU A 82 -7.29 23.52 16.06
C LEU A 82 -7.06 22.01 15.91
N TYR A 83 -6.22 21.41 16.77
CA TYR A 83 -6.06 19.97 16.86
C TYR A 83 -7.41 19.29 17.12
N GLN A 84 -8.16 19.72 18.14
CA GLN A 84 -9.51 19.20 18.43
C GLN A 84 -10.42 19.29 17.20
N ALA A 85 -10.43 20.42 16.49
CA ALA A 85 -11.23 20.58 15.27
C ALA A 85 -10.89 19.54 14.19
N THR A 86 -9.61 19.17 14.03
CA THR A 86 -9.21 18.10 13.09
C THR A 86 -9.58 16.68 13.55
N ARG A 87 -9.96 16.50 14.82
CA ARG A 87 -10.43 15.20 15.35
C ARG A 87 -11.93 15.00 15.12
N GLU A 88 -12.69 16.09 15.08
CA GLU A 88 -14.13 16.10 14.88
C GLU A 88 -14.51 15.72 13.43
N THR A 89 -15.64 15.05 13.29
CA THR A 89 -16.14 14.55 11.99
C THR A 89 -17.37 15.30 11.52
N LYS A 90 -18.20 15.74 12.47
CA LYS A 90 -19.47 16.44 12.24
C LYS A 90 -19.21 17.92 11.98
N GLU A 91 -19.97 18.50 11.04
CA GLU A 91 -19.79 19.90 10.62
C GLU A 91 -19.88 20.87 11.81
N GLN A 92 -20.92 20.76 12.62
CA GLN A 92 -21.14 21.73 13.70
C GLN A 92 -20.08 21.68 14.81
N PRO A 93 -19.69 20.50 15.36
CA PRO A 93 -18.58 20.42 16.30
C PRO A 93 -17.25 20.99 15.77
N ILE A 94 -16.94 20.78 14.48
CA ILE A 94 -15.78 21.42 13.85
C ILE A 94 -15.93 22.95 13.94
N LEU A 95 -17.04 23.49 13.46
CA LEU A 95 -17.30 24.94 13.46
C LEU A 95 -17.26 25.57 14.86
N ASP A 96 -17.75 24.87 15.87
CA ASP A 96 -17.72 25.32 17.26
C ASP A 96 -16.27 25.45 17.75
N ARG A 97 -15.42 24.44 17.49
CA ARG A 97 -13.98 24.50 17.81
C ARG A 97 -13.26 25.62 17.07
N LEU A 98 -13.58 25.83 15.79
CA LEU A 98 -13.01 26.92 15.00
C LEU A 98 -13.44 28.30 15.51
N THR A 99 -14.67 28.42 15.99
CA THR A 99 -15.17 29.65 16.63
C THR A 99 -14.40 29.95 17.93
N GLU A 100 -14.15 28.92 18.75
CA GLU A 100 -13.32 29.05 19.94
C GLU A 100 -11.87 29.45 19.60
N ALA A 101 -11.27 28.82 18.58
CA ALA A 101 -9.93 29.16 18.09
C ALA A 101 -9.84 30.61 17.61
N LYS A 102 -10.82 31.07 16.83
CA LYS A 102 -10.93 32.46 16.37
C LYS A 102 -11.04 33.45 17.53
N LYS A 103 -11.79 33.09 18.57
CA LYS A 103 -11.87 33.90 19.80
C LYS A 103 -10.51 33.99 20.50
N LEU A 104 -9.79 32.87 20.63
CA LEU A 104 -8.45 32.87 21.24
C LEU A 104 -7.48 33.78 20.48
N ILE A 105 -7.52 33.77 19.14
CA ILE A 105 -6.72 34.70 18.33
C ILE A 105 -7.12 36.15 18.63
N ALA A 106 -8.42 36.45 18.68
CA ALA A 106 -8.91 37.79 19.01
C ALA A 106 -8.45 38.26 20.40
N ASP A 107 -8.47 37.36 21.39
CA ASP A 107 -8.06 37.59 22.78
C ASP A 107 -6.52 37.66 22.97
N GLY A 108 -5.74 37.51 21.88
CA GLY A 108 -4.29 37.72 21.89
C GLY A 108 -3.46 36.46 22.17
N ALA A 109 -3.98 35.27 21.84
CA ALA A 109 -3.20 34.04 21.90
C ALA A 109 -1.89 34.13 21.10
N ASP A 110 -0.84 33.47 21.59
CA ASP A 110 0.44 33.39 20.89
C ASP A 110 0.31 32.55 19.61
N VAL A 111 0.40 33.22 18.47
CA VAL A 111 0.31 32.62 17.13
C VAL A 111 1.63 31.99 16.67
N LYS A 112 2.75 32.23 17.37
CA LYS A 112 4.08 31.71 17.04
C LYS A 112 4.43 30.42 17.79
N ALA A 113 3.59 30.01 18.73
CA ALA A 113 3.76 28.74 19.43
C ALA A 113 3.77 27.56 18.45
N THR A 114 4.50 26.51 18.82
CA THR A 114 4.58 25.24 18.09
C THR A 114 4.20 24.08 18.99
N ASP A 115 3.77 22.97 18.40
CA ASP A 115 3.67 21.69 19.11
C ASP A 115 5.03 20.96 19.17
N GLN A 116 5.02 19.73 19.70
CA GLN A 116 6.21 18.87 19.80
C GLN A 116 6.80 18.46 18.44
N TYR A 117 6.03 18.60 17.36
CA TYR A 117 6.45 18.36 15.99
C TYR A 117 6.86 19.67 15.28
N GLY A 118 6.99 20.78 16.00
CA GLY A 118 7.31 22.07 15.39
C GLY A 118 6.15 22.69 14.61
N ARG A 119 4.94 22.13 14.69
CA ARG A 119 3.80 22.61 13.89
C ARG A 119 3.17 23.83 14.56
N THR A 120 3.04 24.89 13.78
CA THR A 120 2.35 26.13 14.20
C THR A 120 0.84 25.99 14.12
N ALA A 121 0.10 26.97 14.64
CA ALA A 121 -1.35 27.07 14.43
C ALA A 121 -1.72 27.05 12.93
N LEU A 122 -0.88 27.64 12.05
CA LEU A 122 -1.14 27.65 10.62
C LEU A 122 -1.10 26.24 10.01
N HIS A 123 -0.15 25.39 10.42
CA HIS A 123 -0.11 23.98 9.98
C HIS A 123 -1.41 23.25 10.33
N TRP A 124 -1.88 23.40 11.58
CA TRP A 124 -3.14 22.79 12.02
C TRP A 124 -4.37 23.33 11.29
N THR A 125 -4.37 24.61 10.91
CA THR A 125 -5.39 25.19 10.03
C THR A 125 -5.38 24.55 8.65
N ILE A 126 -4.21 24.36 8.05
CA ILE A 126 -4.06 23.71 6.74
C ILE A 126 -4.50 22.26 6.79
N PHE A 127 -4.11 21.50 7.81
CA PHE A 127 -4.56 20.12 8.00
C PHE A 127 -6.08 20.00 8.01
N GLY A 128 -6.77 20.90 8.71
CA GLY A 128 -8.22 20.89 8.75
C GLY A 128 -8.92 21.30 7.45
N SER A 129 -8.31 22.17 6.64
CA SER A 129 -8.91 22.67 5.41
C SER A 129 -8.59 21.82 4.17
N SER A 130 -7.38 21.24 4.09
CA SER A 130 -6.78 20.74 2.83
C SER A 130 -7.68 19.77 2.07
N TYR A 131 -8.37 18.87 2.76
CA TYR A 131 -9.22 17.86 2.13
C TYR A 131 -10.68 17.92 2.62
N SER A 132 -11.05 19.00 3.32
CA SER A 132 -12.44 19.21 3.70
C SER A 132 -13.32 19.35 2.47
N THR A 133 -14.46 18.69 2.48
CA THR A 133 -15.49 18.80 1.42
C THR A 133 -16.64 19.72 1.81
N LYS A 134 -16.60 20.30 3.03
CA LYS A 134 -17.68 21.10 3.62
C LYS A 134 -17.38 22.59 3.43
N PRO A 135 -18.11 23.33 2.56
CA PRO A 135 -17.78 24.72 2.24
C PRO A 135 -17.69 25.64 3.46
N LYS A 136 -18.59 25.48 4.44
CA LYS A 136 -18.55 26.29 5.67
C LYS A 136 -17.29 26.06 6.51
N VAL A 137 -16.82 24.82 6.57
CA VAL A 137 -15.60 24.45 7.29
C VAL A 137 -14.37 25.02 6.58
N ILE A 138 -14.33 24.93 5.25
CA ILE A 138 -13.25 25.51 4.43
C ILE A 138 -13.15 27.02 4.69
N VAL A 139 -14.26 27.75 4.54
CA VAL A 139 -14.32 29.21 4.77
C VAL A 139 -13.93 29.58 6.21
N ALA A 140 -14.30 28.76 7.21
CA ALA A 140 -13.93 29.00 8.60
C ALA A 140 -12.42 28.85 8.83
N TYR A 141 -11.79 27.83 8.24
CA TYR A 141 -10.33 27.67 8.32
C TYR A 141 -9.59 28.77 7.55
N GLU A 142 -10.05 29.17 6.37
CA GLU A 142 -9.48 30.30 5.62
C GLU A 142 -9.50 31.58 6.45
N GLY A 143 -10.62 31.87 7.12
CA GLY A 143 -10.74 33.03 8.00
C GLY A 143 -9.81 32.96 9.22
N ILE A 144 -9.48 31.76 9.71
CA ILE A 144 -8.46 31.58 10.75
C ILE A 144 -7.05 31.81 10.17
N ALA A 145 -6.74 31.24 9.00
CA ALA A 145 -5.44 31.41 8.34
C ALA A 145 -5.15 32.89 8.10
N ASP A 146 -6.10 33.64 7.56
CA ASP A 146 -6.00 35.09 7.35
C ASP A 146 -5.69 35.84 8.66
N GLN A 147 -6.39 35.52 9.75
CA GLN A 147 -6.13 36.15 11.05
C GLN A 147 -4.75 35.78 11.62
N LEU A 148 -4.30 34.54 11.46
CA LEU A 148 -2.96 34.12 11.91
C LEU A 148 -1.88 34.91 11.15
N ILE A 149 -2.03 35.05 9.83
CA ILE A 149 -1.13 35.83 8.97
C ILE A 149 -1.10 37.30 9.40
N GLN A 150 -2.26 37.93 9.56
CA GLN A 150 -2.36 39.32 10.01
C GLN A 150 -1.76 39.55 11.41
N ARG A 151 -1.77 38.53 12.27
CA ARG A 151 -1.16 38.56 13.61
C ARG A 151 0.32 38.15 13.61
N GLY A 152 0.91 37.91 12.45
CA GLY A 152 2.35 37.69 12.29
C GLY A 152 2.81 36.28 12.66
N VAL A 153 2.00 35.26 12.38
CA VAL A 153 2.50 33.88 12.30
C VAL A 153 3.62 33.83 11.26
N ASP A 154 4.66 33.05 11.53
CA ASP A 154 5.68 32.77 10.52
C ASP A 154 5.08 31.84 9.45
N ILE A 155 4.72 32.43 8.31
CA ILE A 155 4.05 31.74 7.20
C ILE A 155 4.92 30.66 6.55
N ASN A 156 6.25 30.76 6.72
CA ASN A 156 7.25 29.86 6.14
C ASN A 156 7.95 29.01 7.22
N HIS A 157 7.37 28.90 8.41
CA HIS A 157 7.89 28.02 9.45
C HIS A 157 7.91 26.57 8.95
N GLU A 158 9.06 25.91 9.07
CA GLU A 158 9.20 24.49 8.78
C GLU A 158 8.98 23.68 10.06
N ASP A 159 8.17 22.63 9.99
CA ASP A 159 8.00 21.68 11.09
C ASP A 159 9.15 20.65 11.12
N ILE A 160 9.09 19.64 12.00
CA ILE A 160 10.16 18.64 12.13
C ILE A 160 10.30 17.70 10.91
N TYR A 161 9.38 17.80 9.95
CA TYR A 161 9.41 17.11 8.66
C TYR A 161 10.02 17.98 7.55
N ASN A 162 10.47 19.20 7.87
CA ASN A 162 10.94 20.20 6.90
C ASN A 162 9.86 20.68 5.93
N ASP A 163 8.59 20.53 6.31
CA ASP A 163 7.44 21.01 5.54
C ASP A 163 6.96 22.34 6.12
N THR A 164 6.67 23.30 5.23
CA THR A 164 5.88 24.48 5.58
C THR A 164 4.39 24.19 5.48
N ALA A 165 3.56 25.09 6.00
CA ALA A 165 2.11 25.00 5.82
C ALA A 165 1.68 24.91 4.34
N LEU A 166 2.43 25.52 3.42
CA LEU A 166 2.16 25.44 1.99
C LEU A 166 2.51 24.06 1.39
N ASP A 167 3.51 23.37 1.93
CA ASP A 167 3.97 22.07 1.41
C ASP A 167 2.88 21.00 1.54
N TYR A 168 2.11 21.02 2.63
CA TYR A 168 0.97 20.11 2.85
C TYR A 168 -0.22 20.31 1.89
N LEU A 169 -0.22 21.39 1.10
CA LEU A 169 -1.27 21.65 0.11
C LEU A 169 -0.94 21.13 -1.29
N LEU A 170 0.23 20.49 -1.50
CA LEU A 170 0.70 20.10 -2.83
C LEU A 170 -0.30 19.24 -3.62
N TYR A 171 -1.04 18.37 -2.92
CA TYR A 171 -2.04 17.47 -3.50
C TYR A 171 -3.47 17.80 -3.04
N SER A 172 -3.66 18.93 -2.37
CA SER A 172 -4.97 19.35 -1.88
C SER A 172 -5.89 19.72 -3.04
N PRO A 173 -7.17 19.30 -3.01
CA PRO A 173 -8.17 19.77 -3.96
C PRO A 173 -8.61 21.23 -3.73
N ASN A 174 -8.28 21.82 -2.58
CA ASN A 174 -8.76 23.14 -2.15
C ASN A 174 -7.68 24.21 -2.41
N PHE A 175 -7.87 25.00 -3.47
CA PHE A 175 -6.85 25.92 -4.00
C PHE A 175 -6.94 27.33 -3.39
N GLU A 176 -8.05 27.68 -2.75
CA GLU A 176 -8.31 29.00 -2.21
C GLU A 176 -7.35 29.34 -1.07
N ILE A 177 -7.19 28.42 -0.11
CA ILE A 177 -6.23 28.62 0.98
C ILE A 177 -4.78 28.62 0.48
N GLN A 178 -4.48 27.83 -0.56
CA GLN A 178 -3.17 27.85 -1.21
C GLN A 178 -2.89 29.23 -1.81
N THR A 179 -3.89 29.83 -2.47
CA THR A 179 -3.82 31.17 -3.05
C THR A 179 -3.61 32.21 -1.96
N LEU A 180 -4.39 32.16 -0.87
CA LEU A 180 -4.23 33.05 0.29
C LEU A 180 -2.80 33.01 0.84
N LEU A 181 -2.23 31.81 1.02
CA LEU A 181 -0.85 31.67 1.51
C LEU A 181 0.15 32.32 0.55
N ILE A 182 0.07 31.99 -0.74
CA ILE A 182 1.01 32.48 -1.76
C ILE A 182 0.94 34.02 -1.88
N GLU A 183 -0.27 34.59 -1.89
CA GLU A 183 -0.47 36.05 -1.95
C GLU A 183 0.12 36.78 -0.75
N ASN A 184 0.20 36.11 0.40
CA ASN A 184 0.82 36.63 1.62
C ASN A 184 2.30 36.25 1.79
N GLY A 185 2.95 35.77 0.72
CA GLY A 185 4.39 35.52 0.70
C GLY A 185 4.81 34.15 1.22
N ALA A 186 3.88 33.18 1.28
CA ALA A 186 4.23 31.80 1.55
C ALA A 186 5.12 31.25 0.43
N THR A 187 6.20 30.62 0.85
CA THR A 187 7.13 29.86 0.01
C THR A 187 7.07 28.42 0.46
N SER A 188 7.08 27.52 -0.52
CA SER A 188 7.22 26.10 -0.26
C SER A 188 8.67 25.85 0.20
N GLY A 189 8.84 25.23 1.36
CA GLY A 189 10.16 24.81 1.86
C GLY A 189 10.78 23.82 0.88
N PHE A 190 9.93 22.95 0.32
CA PHE A 190 10.25 22.12 -0.83
C PHE A 190 10.81 22.93 -2.04
N LEU A 191 10.10 23.96 -2.53
CA LEU A 191 10.58 24.76 -3.67
C LEU A 191 11.89 25.47 -3.35
N THR A 192 12.04 25.96 -2.12
CA THR A 192 13.25 26.63 -1.66
C THR A 192 14.44 25.67 -1.67
N ALA A 193 14.29 24.47 -1.11
CA ALA A 193 15.29 23.41 -1.15
C ALA A 193 15.63 22.99 -2.60
N PHE A 194 14.61 22.89 -3.46
CA PHE A 194 14.77 22.63 -4.89
C PHE A 194 15.60 23.72 -5.57
N PHE A 195 15.27 25.00 -5.39
CA PHE A 195 16.03 26.12 -5.92
C PHE A 195 17.49 26.11 -5.44
N HIS A 196 17.72 25.87 -4.15
CA HIS A 196 19.06 25.78 -3.59
C HIS A 196 19.87 24.63 -4.22
N PHE A 197 19.27 23.45 -4.38
CA PHE A 197 19.92 22.31 -5.04
C PHE A 197 20.38 22.65 -6.46
N PHE A 198 19.54 23.31 -7.25
CA PHE A 198 19.90 23.68 -8.63
C PHE A 198 20.92 24.83 -8.70
N ASN A 199 20.97 25.72 -7.70
CA ASN A 199 21.91 26.85 -7.66
C ASN A 199 23.29 26.51 -7.10
N GLN A 200 23.43 25.46 -6.27
CA GLN A 200 24.69 25.12 -5.58
C GLN A 200 25.83 24.65 -6.51
N GLU A 201 25.56 24.31 -7.78
CA GLU A 201 26.58 23.69 -8.63
C GLU A 201 27.20 24.53 -9.75
N ASN A 202 26.70 25.74 -10.07
CA ASN A 202 27.40 26.69 -11.00
C ASN A 202 26.76 28.10 -11.08
N GLY A 203 25.91 28.50 -10.14
CA GLY A 203 25.35 29.86 -10.09
C GLY A 203 24.23 30.18 -11.09
N ASP A 204 23.96 29.32 -12.07
CA ASP A 204 22.82 29.47 -13.00
C ASP A 204 21.88 28.25 -12.95
N MET A 205 20.58 28.52 -12.83
CA MET A 205 19.51 27.52 -12.97
C MET A 205 19.60 26.84 -14.35
N PRO A 206 19.42 25.51 -14.45
CA PRO A 206 19.42 24.86 -15.75
C PRO A 206 18.29 25.40 -16.65
N HIS A 207 18.66 25.94 -17.81
CA HIS A 207 17.74 26.57 -18.77
C HIS A 207 17.12 25.60 -19.78
N THR A 208 17.42 24.30 -19.68
CA THR A 208 16.85 23.26 -20.56
C THR A 208 16.38 22.07 -19.73
N ILE A 209 15.33 21.37 -20.20
CA ILE A 209 14.84 20.14 -19.57
C ILE A 209 15.97 19.11 -19.45
N ALA A 210 16.81 18.98 -20.48
CA ALA A 210 17.94 18.06 -20.46
C ALA A 210 18.96 18.41 -19.36
N ALA A 211 19.27 19.69 -19.16
CA ALA A 211 20.15 20.13 -18.08
C ALA A 211 19.51 19.93 -16.70
N SER A 212 18.21 20.21 -16.54
CA SER A 212 17.49 19.96 -15.29
C SER A 212 17.47 18.48 -14.93
N VAL A 213 17.26 17.60 -15.93
CA VAL A 213 17.30 16.14 -15.75
C VAL A 213 18.71 15.65 -15.44
N ALA A 214 19.74 16.20 -16.09
CA ALA A 214 21.13 15.83 -15.82
C ALA A 214 21.55 16.22 -14.39
N GLN A 215 21.13 17.40 -13.92
CA GLN A 215 21.45 17.87 -12.58
C GLN A 215 20.59 17.19 -11.51
N SER A 216 19.31 16.88 -11.76
CA SER A 216 18.49 16.12 -10.81
C SER A 216 19.03 14.71 -10.54
N ARG A 217 19.73 14.09 -11.50
CA ARG A 217 20.43 12.81 -11.33
C ARG A 217 21.63 12.88 -10.38
N LYS A 218 22.05 14.08 -9.98
CA LYS A 218 23.09 14.27 -8.96
C LYS A 218 22.53 14.29 -7.54
N ALA A 219 21.21 14.38 -7.39
CA ALA A 219 20.56 14.24 -6.10
C ALA A 219 20.76 12.81 -5.59
N ASP A 220 20.85 12.66 -4.26
CA ASP A 220 20.84 11.32 -3.66
C ASP A 220 19.51 10.64 -3.92
N LEU A 221 18.40 11.37 -3.71
CA LEU A 221 17.04 10.93 -4.01
C LEU A 221 16.57 11.66 -5.27
N ALA A 222 16.37 10.93 -6.36
CA ALA A 222 15.99 11.47 -7.65
C ALA A 222 14.49 11.27 -7.95
N PRO A 223 13.81 12.24 -8.60
CA PRO A 223 12.42 12.08 -9.02
C PRO A 223 12.21 10.83 -9.88
N GLY A 224 11.14 10.10 -9.59
CA GLY A 224 10.76 8.87 -10.28
C GLY A 224 11.33 7.59 -9.67
N GLN A 225 12.38 7.68 -8.83
CA GLN A 225 12.84 6.53 -8.05
C GLN A 225 11.72 6.05 -7.11
N THR A 226 11.66 4.72 -6.94
CA THR A 226 10.73 4.06 -6.04
C THR A 226 11.43 3.63 -4.77
N LEU A 227 10.67 3.53 -3.68
CA LEU A 227 11.09 2.97 -2.41
C LEU A 227 10.01 2.00 -1.92
N SER A 228 10.41 0.76 -1.69
CA SER A 228 9.65 -0.24 -0.96
C SER A 228 9.79 0.01 0.53
N ILE A 229 8.65 0.26 1.17
CA ILE A 229 8.56 0.53 2.60
C ILE A 229 7.52 -0.37 3.25
N ARG A 230 7.66 -0.59 4.54
CA ARG A 230 6.70 -1.31 5.37
C ARG A 230 6.21 -0.45 6.51
N LEU A 231 4.90 -0.32 6.67
CA LEU A 231 4.32 0.43 7.77
C LEU A 231 4.68 -0.20 9.12
N ASN A 232 5.12 0.61 10.08
CA ASN A 232 5.47 0.16 11.43
C ASN A 232 4.24 0.11 12.36
N GLY A 233 3.19 0.86 12.02
CA GLY A 233 1.94 0.95 12.74
C GLY A 233 0.74 0.91 11.78
N PRO A 234 -0.48 0.71 12.29
CA PRO A 234 -1.65 0.64 11.45
C PRO A 234 -2.12 2.03 10.97
N VAL A 235 -2.69 2.10 9.77
CA VAL A 235 -3.37 3.29 9.22
C VAL A 235 -4.75 2.92 8.68
N TYR A 236 -5.70 3.85 8.78
CA TYR A 236 -7.13 3.57 8.59
C TYR A 236 -7.83 4.69 7.82
N SER A 237 -8.87 4.36 7.04
CA SER A 237 -9.84 5.38 6.60
C SER A 237 -10.79 5.82 7.72
N GLU A 238 -11.08 4.93 8.68
CA GLU A 238 -12.08 5.16 9.73
C GLU A 238 -11.52 5.78 11.01
N HIS A 239 -10.27 5.45 11.37
CA HIS A 239 -9.72 5.79 12.68
C HIS A 239 -8.56 6.78 12.61
N SER A 240 -7.86 6.89 11.48
CA SER A 240 -6.82 7.91 11.34
C SER A 240 -7.47 9.30 11.20
N ARG A 241 -6.68 10.33 11.49
CA ARG A 241 -7.07 11.74 11.38
C ARG A 241 -5.96 12.54 10.73
N THR A 242 -6.33 13.62 10.05
CA THR A 242 -5.34 14.47 9.38
C THR A 242 -4.33 15.05 10.36
N GLY A 243 -3.04 14.92 10.10
CA GLY A 243 -1.96 15.33 11.00
C GLY A 243 -1.42 14.19 11.87
N ASP A 244 -2.02 12.99 11.83
CA ASP A 244 -1.48 11.82 12.53
C ASP A 244 -0.11 11.45 11.93
N PRO A 245 0.91 11.20 12.79
CA PRO A 245 2.20 10.72 12.33
C PRO A 245 2.12 9.24 11.95
N VAL A 246 2.88 8.87 10.92
CA VAL A 246 3.03 7.50 10.43
C VAL A 246 4.51 7.21 10.33
N GLU A 247 4.91 6.02 10.79
CA GLU A 247 6.28 5.54 10.61
C GLU A 247 6.26 4.32 9.68
N ALA A 248 7.26 4.26 8.83
CA ALA A 248 7.54 3.09 8.01
C ALA A 248 9.03 2.82 7.95
N THR A 249 9.39 1.65 7.45
CA THR A 249 10.78 1.24 7.32
C THR A 249 11.06 0.81 5.90
N VAL A 250 12.16 1.30 5.32
CA VAL A 250 12.64 0.86 4.01
C VAL A 250 12.96 -0.63 4.08
N THR A 251 12.33 -1.44 3.23
CA THR A 251 12.50 -2.89 3.23
C THR A 251 13.51 -3.37 2.21
N TYR A 252 13.76 -2.58 1.16
CA TYR A 252 14.62 -2.94 0.05
C TYR A 252 15.68 -1.85 -0.19
N PRO A 253 16.94 -2.20 -0.50
CA PRO A 253 18.00 -1.21 -0.67
C PRO A 253 17.75 -0.34 -1.91
N LEU A 254 17.87 0.98 -1.75
CA LEU A 254 17.86 1.92 -2.87
C LEU A 254 19.29 2.18 -3.31
N CYS A 255 19.59 1.89 -4.58
CA CYS A 255 20.84 2.26 -5.24
C CYS A 255 20.63 3.47 -6.16
N LYS A 256 21.72 4.07 -6.65
CA LYS A 256 21.67 5.12 -7.68
C LYS A 256 20.89 4.70 -8.92
N SER A 257 20.97 3.43 -9.31
CA SER A 257 20.23 2.84 -10.43
C SER A 257 18.76 2.52 -10.13
N GLY A 258 18.31 2.72 -8.89
CA GLY A 258 17.02 2.25 -8.38
C GLY A 258 17.19 1.11 -7.37
N GLU A 259 16.07 0.50 -7.00
CA GLU A 259 16.02 -0.60 -6.04
C GLU A 259 16.76 -1.83 -6.59
N ASN A 260 17.81 -2.30 -5.89
CA ASN A 260 18.53 -3.54 -6.24
C ASN A 260 19.14 -4.24 -5.02
N ILE A 261 18.75 -5.49 -4.76
CA ILE A 261 19.20 -6.31 -3.61
C ILE A 261 20.72 -6.46 -3.49
N THR A 262 21.43 -6.49 -4.62
CA THR A 262 22.89 -6.66 -4.66
C THR A 262 23.66 -5.35 -4.44
N CYS A 263 22.95 -4.22 -4.33
CA CYS A 263 23.44 -2.85 -4.35
C CYS A 263 24.96 -2.70 -4.12
N PRO A 264 25.73 -2.32 -5.16
CA PRO A 264 27.15 -2.07 -4.99
C PRO A 264 27.40 -1.04 -3.89
N LYS A 265 28.44 -1.25 -3.08
CA LYS A 265 28.74 -0.41 -1.91
C LYS A 265 28.80 1.10 -2.23
N ASP A 266 29.33 1.46 -3.40
CA ASP A 266 29.48 2.86 -3.82
C ASP A 266 28.24 3.44 -4.56
N GLU A 267 27.22 2.60 -4.74
CA GLU A 267 25.94 2.95 -5.36
C GLU A 267 24.79 3.05 -4.35
N LEU A 268 24.98 2.59 -3.11
CA LEU A 268 23.97 2.68 -2.07
C LEU A 268 23.56 4.13 -1.81
N VAL A 269 22.24 4.35 -1.81
CA VAL A 269 21.59 5.60 -1.45
C VAL A 269 20.89 5.44 -0.10
N LEU A 270 20.02 4.44 0.06
CA LEU A 270 19.35 4.13 1.32
C LEU A 270 19.44 2.65 1.65
N ALA A 271 19.79 2.35 2.89
CA ALA A 271 19.89 0.99 3.40
C ALA A 271 18.51 0.44 3.81
N PRO A 272 18.28 -0.89 3.72
CA PRO A 272 17.16 -1.53 4.39
C PRO A 272 17.22 -1.24 5.90
N GLY A 273 16.06 -1.07 6.54
CA GLY A 273 15.96 -0.70 7.95
C GLY A 273 15.96 0.80 8.22
N THR A 274 16.28 1.63 7.21
CA THR A 274 16.15 3.08 7.32
C THR A 274 14.71 3.46 7.60
N LYS A 275 14.48 4.30 8.61
CA LYS A 275 13.13 4.76 8.96
C LYS A 275 12.73 5.93 8.08
N VAL A 276 11.47 5.93 7.67
CA VAL A 276 10.84 7.08 7.03
C VAL A 276 9.61 7.48 7.84
N GLN A 277 9.33 8.78 7.89
CA GLN A 277 8.12 9.27 8.52
C GLN A 277 7.20 9.91 7.49
N ALA A 278 5.91 9.81 7.80
CA ALA A 278 4.84 10.38 7.03
C ALA A 278 3.81 11.07 7.93
N THR A 279 2.96 11.86 7.30
CA THR A 279 1.76 12.44 7.92
C THR A 279 0.53 11.96 7.16
N ILE A 280 -0.54 11.62 7.89
CA ILE A 280 -1.87 11.42 7.29
C ILE A 280 -2.37 12.79 6.83
N LEU A 281 -2.51 13.04 5.53
CA LEU A 281 -3.10 14.28 5.03
C LEU A 281 -4.63 14.21 4.97
N PHE A 282 -5.17 13.01 4.81
CA PHE A 282 -6.60 12.80 4.76
C PHE A 282 -6.97 11.36 5.06
N ALA A 283 -8.05 11.17 5.83
CA ALA A 283 -8.69 9.89 6.05
C ALA A 283 -10.20 10.10 6.07
N GLN A 284 -10.93 9.30 5.29
CA GLN A 284 -12.37 9.40 5.20
C GLN A 284 -13.00 8.03 4.99
N LYS A 285 -14.01 7.73 5.82
CA LYS A 285 -14.99 6.68 5.56
C LYS A 285 -15.68 6.89 4.21
N ALA A 286 -16.27 5.85 3.66
CA ALA A 286 -17.16 6.02 2.52
C ALA A 286 -18.41 6.82 2.96
N PRO A 287 -18.64 8.04 2.44
CA PRO A 287 -19.75 8.89 2.89
C PRO A 287 -21.14 8.30 2.67
N ASP A 288 -21.24 7.48 1.62
CA ASP A 288 -22.47 6.84 1.18
C ASP A 288 -22.12 5.53 0.46
N LYS A 289 -23.12 4.79 -0.02
CA LYS A 289 -22.94 3.49 -0.72
C LYS A 289 -22.26 3.53 -2.10
N TYR A 290 -22.24 4.69 -2.74
CA TYR A 290 -21.67 4.92 -4.07
C TYR A 290 -20.25 5.50 -4.01
N SER A 291 -19.93 6.20 -2.93
CA SER A 291 -18.64 6.83 -2.70
C SER A 291 -17.60 5.83 -2.16
N ARG A 292 -16.32 6.13 -2.37
CA ARG A 292 -15.19 5.29 -1.92
C ARG A 292 -14.58 5.91 -0.66
N PRO A 293 -14.10 5.10 0.31
CA PRO A 293 -13.24 5.64 1.35
C PRO A 293 -11.90 6.06 0.76
N ARG A 294 -11.28 7.04 1.41
CA ARG A 294 -10.07 7.72 0.92
C ARG A 294 -9.04 7.80 2.04
N LEU A 295 -7.79 7.57 1.67
CA LEU A 295 -6.64 7.74 2.55
C LEU A 295 -5.50 8.41 1.76
N VAL A 296 -4.85 9.40 2.36
CA VAL A 296 -3.71 10.11 1.77
C VAL A 296 -2.58 10.16 2.79
N LEU A 297 -1.42 9.66 2.38
CA LEU A 297 -0.17 9.67 3.14
C LEU A 297 0.83 10.57 2.43
N ASP A 298 1.63 11.29 3.20
CA ASP A 298 2.70 12.12 2.69
C ASP A 298 4.00 11.81 3.42
N PHE A 299 4.99 11.30 2.69
CA PHE A 299 6.28 10.89 3.25
C PHE A 299 7.29 12.01 3.08
N SER A 300 7.63 12.64 4.21
CA SER A 300 8.31 13.93 4.25
C SER A 300 9.76 13.87 4.74
N ASN A 301 10.15 12.80 5.46
CA ASN A 301 11.54 12.67 5.90
C ASN A 301 12.06 11.23 6.02
N ILE A 302 13.38 11.15 6.06
CA ILE A 302 14.17 9.97 6.41
C ILE A 302 14.84 10.23 7.75
N ILE A 303 14.79 9.25 8.65
CA ILE A 303 15.55 9.24 9.90
C ILE A 303 16.72 8.27 9.75
N HIS A 304 17.93 8.84 9.89
CA HIS A 304 19.19 8.10 9.83
C HIS A 304 19.52 7.44 11.16
N ALA A 305 20.47 6.50 11.14
CA ALA A 305 20.88 5.76 12.34
C ALA A 305 21.41 6.66 13.48
N ASP A 306 21.98 7.82 13.14
CA ASP A 306 22.47 8.83 14.09
C ASP A 306 21.37 9.79 14.60
N GLY A 307 20.12 9.59 14.18
CA GLY A 307 18.97 10.41 14.53
C GLY A 307 18.83 11.69 13.71
N THR A 308 19.76 11.99 12.79
CA THR A 308 19.62 13.11 11.87
C THR A 308 18.51 12.85 10.85
N ARG A 309 17.95 13.93 10.30
CA ARG A 309 16.80 13.86 9.39
C ARG A 309 17.11 14.48 8.04
N SER A 310 16.82 13.75 6.97
CA SER A 310 16.90 14.27 5.61
C SER A 310 15.51 14.45 5.00
N PRO A 311 15.29 15.51 4.21
CA PRO A 311 14.01 15.69 3.52
C PRO A 311 13.75 14.55 2.54
N LEU A 312 12.53 14.06 2.54
CA LEU A 312 11.99 13.11 1.58
C LEU A 312 10.73 13.76 1.00
N TYR A 313 10.55 13.65 -0.31
CA TYR A 313 9.33 14.14 -0.95
C TYR A 313 8.76 12.99 -1.76
N ALA A 314 7.91 12.18 -1.14
CA ALA A 314 7.42 10.97 -1.75
C ALA A 314 5.92 10.74 -1.55
N ARG A 315 5.30 10.28 -2.64
CA ARG A 315 3.87 9.96 -2.69
C ARG A 315 3.67 8.45 -2.78
N VAL A 316 2.55 7.95 -2.30
CA VAL A 316 2.19 6.54 -2.49
C VAL A 316 1.82 6.31 -3.96
N ILE A 317 2.32 5.21 -4.54
CA ILE A 317 1.99 4.79 -5.91
C ILE A 317 1.38 3.39 -5.98
N ASP A 318 1.67 2.52 -5.01
CA ASP A 318 1.05 1.20 -4.90
C ASP A 318 0.94 0.77 -3.43
N VAL A 319 -0.05 -0.07 -3.16
CA VAL A 319 -0.23 -0.81 -1.92
C VAL A 319 -0.15 -2.28 -2.29
N ASP A 320 0.51 -3.10 -1.48
CA ASP A 320 0.59 -4.55 -1.70
C ASP A 320 -0.75 -5.26 -1.40
N ASN A 321 -1.77 -4.92 -2.19
CA ASN A 321 -3.09 -5.54 -2.21
C ASN A 321 -3.78 -5.35 -3.57
N ALA A 322 -4.92 -6.02 -3.75
CA ALA A 322 -5.75 -5.87 -4.95
C ALA A 322 -7.04 -5.09 -4.72
N ARG A 323 -7.27 -4.59 -3.49
CA ARG A 323 -8.56 -4.02 -3.07
C ARG A 323 -8.56 -2.51 -3.27
N GLU A 324 -7.51 -1.86 -2.80
CA GLU A 324 -7.35 -0.42 -2.95
C GLU A 324 -6.75 -0.09 -4.32
N THR A 325 -7.06 1.11 -4.81
CA THR A 325 -6.41 1.67 -5.99
C THR A 325 -5.77 2.98 -5.62
N VAL A 326 -4.50 3.16 -5.97
CA VAL A 326 -3.83 4.44 -5.79
C VAL A 326 -4.03 5.30 -7.05
N ARG A 327 -4.55 6.51 -6.90
CA ARG A 327 -4.69 7.51 -7.97
C ARG A 327 -4.33 8.88 -7.44
N ASN A 328 -3.35 9.55 -8.06
CA ASN A 328 -2.93 10.91 -7.68
C ASN A 328 -2.60 11.07 -6.18
N ASN A 329 -1.83 10.13 -5.61
CA ASN A 329 -1.53 10.04 -4.16
C ASN A 329 -2.72 9.66 -3.26
N GLU A 330 -3.92 9.50 -3.81
CA GLU A 330 -5.07 9.02 -3.05
C GLU A 330 -5.18 7.50 -3.12
N ILE A 331 -5.18 6.87 -1.96
CA ILE A 331 -5.52 5.47 -1.80
C ILE A 331 -7.05 5.41 -1.69
N LEU A 332 -7.66 4.73 -2.66
CA LEU A 332 -9.11 4.63 -2.77
C LEU A 332 -9.55 3.21 -2.43
N GLY A 333 -10.41 3.05 -1.41
CA GLY A 333 -11.02 1.77 -1.04
C GLY A 333 -12.05 1.31 -2.08
N ILE A 334 -12.92 0.36 -1.81
CA ILE A 334 -13.85 -0.16 -2.82
C ILE A 334 -15.24 0.51 -2.77
N VAL A 335 -15.90 0.58 -3.93
CA VAL A 335 -17.34 0.91 -4.01
C VAL A 335 -18.14 -0.32 -3.57
N GLN A 336 -19.33 -0.15 -3.00
CA GLN A 336 -20.21 -1.28 -2.71
C GLN A 336 -20.55 -2.03 -4.00
N PRO A 337 -20.29 -3.36 -4.11
CA PRO A 337 -20.63 -4.11 -5.30
C PRO A 337 -22.15 -4.06 -5.52
N HIS A 338 -22.58 -3.50 -6.66
CA HIS A 338 -23.98 -3.57 -7.06
C HIS A 338 -24.29 -5.02 -7.42
N ALA A 339 -24.92 -5.75 -6.50
CA ALA A 339 -25.49 -7.06 -6.81
C ALA A 339 -26.67 -6.88 -7.77
N SER A 340 -26.40 -6.82 -9.08
CA SER A 340 -27.50 -6.98 -10.04
C SER A 340 -28.06 -8.39 -9.86
N THR A 341 -29.33 -8.46 -9.46
CA THR A 341 -30.07 -9.70 -9.13
C THR A 341 -30.08 -10.72 -10.28
N LYS A 342 -29.80 -10.32 -11.53
CA LYS A 342 -29.73 -11.22 -12.68
C LYS A 342 -28.36 -11.92 -12.82
N ALA A 343 -27.26 -11.26 -12.46
CA ALA A 343 -25.93 -11.85 -12.55
C ALA A 343 -25.67 -12.83 -11.40
N SER A 344 -26.16 -12.54 -10.20
CA SER A 344 -26.07 -13.43 -9.04
C SER A 344 -26.87 -14.73 -9.22
N VAL A 345 -28.04 -14.66 -9.84
CA VAL A 345 -28.88 -15.83 -10.16
C VAL A 345 -28.28 -16.69 -11.28
N ALA A 346 -27.70 -16.07 -12.32
CA ALA A 346 -27.01 -16.79 -13.38
C ALA A 346 -25.72 -17.48 -12.88
N LEU A 347 -24.96 -16.83 -11.98
CA LEU A 347 -23.84 -17.46 -11.27
C LEU A 347 -24.33 -18.63 -10.40
N ALA A 348 -25.37 -18.44 -9.60
CA ALA A 348 -25.92 -19.50 -8.75
C ALA A 348 -26.36 -20.74 -9.54
N ALA A 349 -26.91 -20.56 -10.75
CA ALA A 349 -27.29 -21.66 -11.63
C ALA A 349 -26.10 -22.45 -12.21
N LEU A 350 -24.99 -21.78 -12.53
CA LEU A 350 -23.77 -22.41 -13.04
C LEU A 350 -23.02 -23.24 -11.99
N GLY A 351 -23.19 -22.92 -10.70
CA GLY A 351 -22.59 -23.66 -9.60
C GLY A 351 -23.18 -25.06 -9.35
N MET A 352 -24.35 -25.38 -9.94
CA MET A 352 -25.03 -26.66 -9.72
C MET A 352 -24.56 -27.79 -10.64
N SER A 353 -23.82 -27.51 -11.70
CA SER A 353 -23.45 -28.49 -12.73
C SER A 353 -22.00 -28.97 -12.70
N ASN A 354 -21.15 -28.38 -11.84
CA ASN A 354 -19.77 -28.84 -11.63
C ASN A 354 -19.31 -28.50 -10.19
N PRO A 355 -18.93 -29.48 -9.36
CA PRO A 355 -18.58 -29.23 -7.96
C PRO A 355 -17.39 -28.25 -7.79
N ILE A 356 -16.41 -28.24 -8.70
CA ILE A 356 -15.26 -27.31 -8.65
C ILE A 356 -15.70 -25.87 -9.02
N ALA A 357 -16.60 -25.72 -9.99
CA ALA A 357 -17.17 -24.42 -10.34
C ALA A 357 -18.15 -23.92 -9.26
N GLY A 358 -18.84 -24.84 -8.58
CA GLY A 358 -19.68 -24.58 -7.41
C GLY A 358 -18.90 -24.03 -6.22
N TYR A 359 -17.67 -24.50 -5.98
CA TYR A 359 -16.76 -23.92 -4.97
C TYR A 359 -16.34 -22.49 -5.31
N THR A 360 -16.01 -22.23 -6.58
CA THR A 360 -15.70 -20.85 -7.01
C THR A 360 -16.91 -19.94 -6.93
N ILE A 361 -18.12 -20.40 -7.26
CA ILE A 361 -19.28 -19.53 -7.34
C ILE A 361 -20.00 -19.36 -5.99
N LYS A 362 -20.07 -20.39 -5.14
CA LYS A 362 -20.57 -20.22 -3.75
C LYS A 362 -19.56 -19.52 -2.85
N GLY A 363 -18.26 -19.71 -3.09
CA GLY A 363 -17.22 -18.88 -2.47
C GLY A 363 -17.38 -17.42 -2.89
N VAL A 364 -17.59 -17.16 -4.17
CA VAL A 364 -17.82 -15.83 -4.72
C VAL A 364 -19.17 -15.21 -4.28
N SER A 365 -20.26 -15.97 -4.19
CA SER A 365 -21.55 -15.45 -3.71
C SER A 365 -21.61 -15.28 -2.19
N ALA A 366 -20.87 -16.09 -1.43
CA ALA A 366 -20.64 -15.85 -0.01
C ALA A 366 -19.70 -14.66 0.20
N VAL A 367 -18.72 -14.43 -0.67
CA VAL A 367 -17.85 -13.24 -0.68
C VAL A 367 -18.59 -11.97 -1.14
N TYR A 368 -19.59 -12.07 -2.03
CA TYR A 368 -20.44 -10.95 -2.42
C TYR A 368 -21.61 -10.70 -1.45
N GLY A 369 -21.93 -11.65 -0.58
CA GLY A 369 -23.05 -11.58 0.38
C GLY A 369 -22.66 -11.50 1.86
N LEU A 370 -21.37 -11.62 2.19
CA LEU A 370 -20.84 -11.41 3.54
C LEU A 370 -19.99 -10.15 3.53
N SER A 371 -20.44 -9.15 4.29
CA SER A 371 -19.87 -7.80 4.48
C SER A 371 -18.39 -7.67 4.11
N ILE A 372 -18.10 -7.29 2.85
CA ILE A 372 -16.77 -6.80 2.49
C ILE A 372 -16.64 -5.46 3.21
N ARG A 373 -15.75 -5.36 4.22
CA ARG A 373 -15.41 -4.06 4.80
C ARG A 373 -15.01 -3.16 3.63
N ARG A 374 -15.72 -2.05 3.42
CA ARG A 374 -15.45 -1.09 2.33
C ARG A 374 -14.25 -0.20 2.65
N GLU A 375 -13.97 -0.12 3.94
CA GLU A 375 -13.04 0.77 4.59
C GLU A 375 -11.61 0.29 4.51
N ILE A 376 -10.68 1.23 4.45
CA ILE A 376 -9.25 0.98 4.31
C ILE A 376 -8.70 0.66 5.69
N LEU A 377 -8.07 -0.50 5.82
CA LEU A 377 -7.35 -0.94 7.00
C LEU A 377 -6.00 -1.50 6.57
N PHE A 378 -4.93 -0.77 6.88
CA PHE A 378 -3.57 -1.25 6.68
C PHE A 378 -2.95 -1.50 8.06
N PRO A 379 -2.84 -2.76 8.51
CA PRO A 379 -2.15 -3.09 9.75
C PRO A 379 -0.66 -2.74 9.70
N ALA A 380 -0.01 -2.76 10.87
CA ALA A 380 1.45 -2.79 10.92
C ALA A 380 1.97 -3.99 10.11
N GLY A 381 2.98 -3.75 9.28
CA GLY A 381 3.52 -4.75 8.36
C GLY A 381 3.00 -4.65 6.93
N THR A 382 2.04 -3.76 6.61
CA THR A 382 1.62 -3.51 5.23
C THR A 382 2.77 -2.93 4.42
N ASP A 383 3.06 -3.55 3.27
CA ASP A 383 4.06 -3.08 2.31
C ASP A 383 3.43 -2.06 1.34
N LEU A 384 4.15 -0.96 1.10
CA LEU A 384 3.78 0.11 0.19
C LEU A 384 4.93 0.38 -0.78
N GLN A 385 4.60 0.83 -1.98
CA GLN A 385 5.57 1.45 -2.87
C GLN A 385 5.31 2.96 -2.91
N ILE A 386 6.34 3.73 -2.56
CA ILE A 386 6.33 5.20 -2.67
C ILE A 386 7.24 5.63 -3.81
N GLN A 387 6.91 6.76 -4.43
CA GLN A 387 7.70 7.36 -5.50
C GLN A 387 8.22 8.71 -5.04
N ILE A 388 9.53 8.90 -5.14
CA ILE A 388 10.18 10.20 -4.95
C ILE A 388 9.69 11.13 -6.05
N VAL A 389 9.11 12.26 -5.68
CA VAL A 389 8.55 13.23 -6.64
C VAL A 389 9.49 14.40 -6.91
N ARG A 390 10.49 14.62 -6.04
CA ARG A 390 11.40 15.78 -6.10
C ARG A 390 12.82 15.41 -5.68
N PRO A 391 13.85 16.08 -6.24
CA PRO A 391 15.23 15.83 -5.86
C PRO A 391 15.49 16.23 -4.41
N SER A 392 16.24 15.41 -3.67
CA SER A 392 16.67 15.70 -2.29
C SER A 392 18.07 15.15 -2.02
N MET A 393 18.78 15.79 -1.10
CA MET A 393 20.12 15.41 -0.63
C MET A 393 20.02 14.80 0.76
N LEU A 394 20.73 13.69 0.97
CA LEU A 394 20.84 13.10 2.29
C LEU A 394 21.88 13.88 3.11
N LYS A 395 21.52 14.24 4.34
CA LYS A 395 22.45 14.87 5.30
C LYS A 395 23.53 13.90 5.75
N THR A 396 23.21 12.61 5.79
CA THR A 396 24.11 11.52 6.16
C THR A 396 23.86 10.34 5.24
N ARG A 397 24.89 9.53 5.01
CA ARG A 397 24.77 8.29 4.24
C ARG A 397 25.02 7.12 5.17
N ASP A 398 24.02 6.27 5.31
CA ASP A 398 24.16 5.04 6.08
C ASP A 398 25.21 4.12 5.44
N THR A 399 25.99 3.46 6.29
CA THR A 399 26.90 2.41 5.84
C THR A 399 26.18 1.06 5.91
N TRP A 400 25.91 0.47 4.77
CA TRP A 400 25.44 -0.91 4.66
C TRP A 400 26.39 -1.71 3.78
N SER A 401 26.85 -2.85 4.26
CA SER A 401 27.83 -3.70 3.58
C SER A 401 27.19 -4.68 2.58
N GLY A 402 25.89 -4.54 2.33
CA GLY A 402 25.09 -5.55 1.66
C GLY A 402 24.65 -6.66 2.62
N TRP A 403 23.72 -7.48 2.15
CA TRP A 403 23.38 -8.73 2.80
C TRP A 403 24.57 -9.71 2.74
N PRO A 404 24.79 -10.55 3.77
CA PRO A 404 25.90 -11.51 3.74
C PRO A 404 25.78 -12.47 2.55
N VAL A 405 26.88 -12.63 1.81
CA VAL A 405 26.93 -13.50 0.63
C VAL A 405 27.38 -14.89 1.05
N LEU A 406 26.60 -15.91 0.67
CA LEU A 406 26.92 -17.33 0.84
C LEU A 406 28.02 -17.73 -0.16
N PRO A 407 29.18 -18.24 0.29
CA PRO A 407 30.19 -18.76 -0.63
C PRO A 407 29.67 -19.98 -1.40
N VAL A 408 29.69 -19.90 -2.73
CA VAL A 408 29.18 -20.99 -3.60
C VAL A 408 30.33 -21.91 -4.05
N ASP A 409 30.44 -23.06 -3.41
CA ASP A 409 31.37 -24.12 -3.80
C ASP A 409 30.84 -24.98 -4.97
N GLU A 410 31.67 -25.90 -5.46
CA GLU A 410 31.29 -26.78 -6.58
C GLU A 410 30.11 -27.70 -6.25
N LYS A 411 29.94 -28.09 -4.98
CA LYS A 411 28.81 -28.92 -4.55
C LYS A 411 27.52 -28.12 -4.64
N LEU A 412 27.53 -26.86 -4.20
CA LEU A 412 26.35 -26.01 -4.23
C LEU A 412 25.97 -25.63 -5.68
N LYS A 413 26.96 -25.37 -6.54
CA LYS A 413 26.73 -25.22 -7.99
C LYS A 413 26.09 -26.47 -8.60
N ALA A 414 26.59 -27.66 -8.25
CA ALA A 414 26.03 -28.91 -8.74
C ALA A 414 24.59 -29.13 -8.29
N ILE A 415 24.27 -28.83 -7.01
CA ILE A 415 22.90 -28.88 -6.48
C ILE A 415 21.99 -27.91 -7.26
N ALA A 416 22.39 -26.65 -7.43
CA ALA A 416 21.60 -25.65 -8.15
C ALA A 416 21.37 -26.04 -9.62
N ALA A 417 22.39 -26.57 -10.29
CA ALA A 417 22.31 -27.02 -11.68
C ALA A 417 21.43 -28.27 -11.85
N ALA A 418 21.50 -29.21 -10.92
CA ALA A 418 20.74 -30.47 -10.97
C ALA A 418 19.30 -30.33 -10.45
N ALA A 419 18.99 -29.30 -9.65
CA ALA A 419 17.66 -29.09 -9.11
C ALA A 419 16.62 -29.05 -10.24
N PRO A 420 15.37 -29.50 -9.99
CA PRO A 420 14.30 -29.45 -10.98
C PRO A 420 14.03 -28.00 -11.39
N LEU A 421 13.91 -27.72 -12.70
CA LEU A 421 13.67 -26.36 -13.21
C LEU A 421 12.19 -25.97 -13.21
N ARG A 422 11.29 -26.95 -13.37
CA ARG A 422 9.85 -26.73 -13.59
C ARG A 422 9.01 -27.59 -12.68
N VAL A 423 7.93 -26.99 -12.20
CA VAL A 423 6.84 -27.71 -11.54
C VAL A 423 5.76 -28.03 -12.57
N HIS A 424 5.01 -29.10 -12.37
CA HIS A 424 4.02 -29.62 -13.31
C HIS A 424 2.65 -29.76 -12.67
N THR A 425 1.59 -29.63 -13.46
CA THR A 425 0.23 -30.00 -13.02
C THR A 425 0.11 -31.52 -12.88
N LYS A 426 -1.02 -31.98 -12.31
CA LYS A 426 -1.36 -33.42 -12.26
C LYS A 426 -1.33 -34.12 -13.62
N ASP A 427 -1.69 -33.41 -14.68
CA ASP A 427 -1.67 -33.91 -16.06
C ASP A 427 -0.31 -33.72 -16.74
N ASN A 428 0.75 -33.52 -15.94
CA ASN A 428 2.13 -33.33 -16.38
C ASN A 428 2.34 -32.11 -17.31
N LYS A 429 1.51 -31.07 -17.19
CA LYS A 429 1.70 -29.83 -17.94
C LYS A 429 2.73 -28.94 -17.22
N PRO A 430 3.78 -28.44 -17.89
CA PRO A 430 4.72 -27.50 -17.27
C PRO A 430 4.00 -26.24 -16.78
N SER A 431 4.29 -25.83 -15.54
CA SER A 431 3.77 -24.61 -14.92
C SER A 431 4.91 -23.70 -14.49
N ASP A 432 5.12 -23.52 -13.19
CA ASP A 432 5.98 -22.45 -12.67
C ASP A 432 7.46 -22.87 -12.72
N LEU A 433 8.35 -21.89 -12.62
CA LEU A 433 9.79 -22.11 -12.49
C LEU A 433 10.18 -22.19 -11.01
N THR A 434 11.15 -23.03 -10.69
CA THR A 434 11.78 -23.00 -9.37
C THR A 434 12.86 -21.93 -9.35
N ASN A 435 12.79 -21.02 -8.38
CA ASN A 435 13.59 -19.79 -8.33
C ASN A 435 14.24 -19.55 -6.96
N LEU A 436 13.95 -20.38 -5.95
CA LEU A 436 14.56 -20.32 -4.61
C LEU A 436 15.08 -21.69 -4.18
N ILE A 437 16.22 -21.74 -3.51
CA ILE A 437 16.73 -22.90 -2.76
C ILE A 437 16.93 -22.47 -1.32
N PHE A 438 16.53 -23.29 -0.36
CA PHE A 438 16.78 -23.04 1.06
C PHE A 438 17.71 -24.11 1.63
N ILE A 439 18.65 -23.69 2.48
CA ILE A 439 19.53 -24.57 3.24
C ILE A 439 19.18 -24.42 4.72
N GLY A 440 18.77 -25.52 5.36
CA GLY A 440 18.38 -25.53 6.76
C GLY A 440 17.26 -26.53 7.03
N SER A 441 16.94 -26.74 8.31
CA SER A 441 15.89 -27.67 8.72
C SER A 441 14.49 -27.19 8.33
N GLN A 442 13.54 -28.12 8.22
CA GLN A 442 12.11 -27.78 8.07
C GLN A 442 11.62 -26.80 9.14
N GLN A 443 12.08 -26.94 10.39
CA GLN A 443 11.70 -26.04 11.49
C GLN A 443 12.21 -24.62 11.26
N GLN A 444 13.45 -24.47 10.81
CA GLN A 444 14.00 -23.16 10.45
C GLN A 444 13.21 -22.52 9.32
N LEU A 445 12.86 -23.31 8.30
CA LEU A 445 12.10 -22.83 7.16
C LEU A 445 10.70 -22.34 7.57
N MET A 446 9.97 -23.14 8.35
CA MET A 446 8.64 -22.75 8.83
C MET A 446 8.69 -21.50 9.71
N ALA A 447 9.65 -21.41 10.63
CA ALA A 447 9.81 -20.24 11.48
C ALA A 447 10.20 -18.99 10.67
N ALA A 448 11.08 -19.13 9.68
CA ALA A 448 11.51 -18.02 8.85
C ALA A 448 10.34 -17.39 8.10
N PHE A 449 9.49 -18.21 7.47
CA PHE A 449 8.28 -17.76 6.79
C PHE A 449 7.26 -17.15 7.76
N GLN A 450 7.00 -17.80 8.90
CA GLN A 450 6.05 -17.29 9.91
C GLN A 450 6.49 -15.93 10.49
N GLU A 451 7.77 -15.76 10.84
CA GLU A 451 8.32 -14.49 11.34
C GLU A 451 8.30 -13.36 10.29
N ALA A 452 8.35 -13.73 9.00
CA ALA A 452 8.19 -12.81 7.87
C ALA A 452 6.71 -12.49 7.55
N GLY A 453 5.77 -13.07 8.29
CA GLY A 453 4.32 -12.84 8.11
C GLY A 453 3.70 -13.67 7.00
N TRP A 454 4.34 -14.78 6.63
CA TRP A 454 3.77 -15.77 5.72
C TRP A 454 3.07 -16.88 6.51
N PHE A 455 1.98 -17.40 5.94
CA PHE A 455 1.16 -18.42 6.58
C PHE A 455 1.16 -19.69 5.73
N GLU A 456 1.18 -20.85 6.38
CA GLU A 456 1.07 -22.14 5.69
C GLU A 456 -0.34 -22.28 5.11
N ALA A 457 -0.45 -22.69 3.85
CA ALA A 457 -1.75 -22.90 3.22
C ALA A 457 -2.42 -24.18 3.74
N ASP A 458 -3.73 -24.11 4.02
CA ASP A 458 -4.50 -25.27 4.46
C ASP A 458 -4.35 -26.42 3.44
N SER A 459 -3.84 -27.57 3.89
CA SER A 459 -3.87 -28.79 3.09
C SER A 459 -5.33 -29.15 2.78
N LEU A 460 -5.61 -29.60 1.55
CA LEU A 460 -6.93 -30.02 1.06
C LEU A 460 -7.43 -31.28 1.83
N SER A 461 -7.78 -31.13 3.11
CA SER A 461 -8.55 -32.13 3.86
C SER A 461 -10.01 -31.68 3.90
N MET A 462 -10.92 -32.58 3.50
CA MET A 462 -12.35 -32.26 3.27
C MET A 462 -13.07 -31.69 4.51
N GLY A 463 -12.50 -31.84 5.71
CA GLY A 463 -13.02 -31.29 6.97
C GLY A 463 -12.61 -29.84 7.26
N SER A 464 -11.44 -29.38 6.79
CA SER A 464 -11.00 -27.99 6.96
C SER A 464 -11.87 -27.02 6.15
N ALA A 465 -12.39 -27.45 5.00
CA ALA A 465 -13.28 -26.65 4.16
C ALA A 465 -14.56 -26.20 4.89
N LEU A 466 -15.13 -27.03 5.78
CA LEU A 466 -16.37 -26.69 6.50
C LEU A 466 -16.12 -25.70 7.66
N LYS A 467 -15.00 -25.87 8.38
CA LYS A 467 -14.56 -24.90 9.41
C LYS A 467 -14.18 -23.55 8.78
N SER A 468 -13.59 -23.60 7.59
CA SER A 468 -13.24 -22.44 6.77
C SER A 468 -14.47 -21.61 6.38
N VAL A 469 -15.56 -22.29 5.98
CA VAL A 469 -16.87 -21.64 5.74
C VAL A 469 -17.42 -21.00 7.02
N GLN A 470 -17.30 -21.67 8.16
CA GLN A 470 -17.83 -21.17 9.43
C GLN A 470 -17.04 -19.98 10.01
N ALA A 471 -15.72 -19.92 9.78
CA ALA A 471 -14.86 -18.79 10.12
C ALA A 471 -15.08 -17.59 9.18
N THR A 472 -15.29 -17.86 7.88
CA THR A 472 -15.64 -16.84 6.88
C THR A 472 -16.95 -16.11 7.21
N ILE A 473 -17.95 -16.83 7.74
CA ILE A 473 -19.22 -16.25 8.22
C ILE A 473 -19.02 -15.31 9.41
N ARG A 474 -17.92 -15.42 10.17
CA ARG A 474 -17.63 -14.62 11.38
C ARG A 474 -16.71 -13.41 11.15
N GLY A 475 -16.42 -13.05 9.90
CA GLY A 475 -15.76 -11.77 9.57
C GLY A 475 -14.24 -11.74 9.67
N SER A 476 -13.56 -12.90 9.66
CA SER A 476 -12.11 -12.97 9.46
C SER A 476 -11.81 -13.17 7.98
N GLY A 477 -11.13 -12.20 7.34
CA GLY A 477 -10.61 -12.34 5.98
C GLY A 477 -9.80 -13.63 5.85
N TYR A 478 -10.19 -14.49 4.91
CA TYR A 478 -9.64 -15.82 4.78
C TYR A 478 -8.30 -15.71 4.01
N THR A 479 -7.16 -15.87 4.68
CA THR A 479 -5.84 -15.84 4.04
C THR A 479 -5.41 -17.19 3.45
N SER A 480 -6.23 -18.24 3.55
CA SER A 480 -5.82 -19.64 3.32
C SER A 480 -6.41 -20.41 2.12
N ALA A 481 -6.90 -19.73 1.07
CA ALA A 481 -7.54 -20.42 -0.07
C ALA A 481 -6.61 -21.41 -0.81
N PRO A 482 -7.11 -22.61 -1.17
CA PRO A 482 -6.29 -23.68 -1.73
C PRO A 482 -5.68 -23.28 -3.06
N VAL A 483 -4.35 -23.35 -3.12
CA VAL A 483 -3.57 -23.14 -4.35
C VAL A 483 -3.64 -24.38 -5.25
N SER A 484 -3.50 -24.20 -6.58
CA SER A 484 -3.39 -25.35 -7.49
C SER A 484 -2.23 -26.25 -7.08
N LEU A 485 -2.48 -27.57 -7.01
CA LEU A 485 -1.46 -28.56 -6.70
C LEU A 485 -0.52 -28.70 -7.90
N LEU A 486 0.69 -28.18 -7.74
CA LEU A 486 1.81 -28.37 -8.65
C LEU A 486 2.78 -29.38 -8.04
N MET A 487 3.51 -30.11 -8.87
CA MET A 487 4.31 -31.25 -8.44
C MET A 487 5.68 -31.24 -9.13
N ILE A 488 6.66 -31.83 -8.46
CA ILE A 488 7.96 -32.17 -9.03
C ILE A 488 8.00 -33.70 -9.09
N ASP A 489 8.19 -34.27 -10.28
CA ASP A 489 8.26 -35.73 -10.51
C ASP A 489 7.10 -36.51 -9.87
N GLY A 490 5.89 -35.94 -9.92
CA GLY A 490 4.68 -36.52 -9.32
C GLY A 490 4.57 -36.35 -7.80
N LYS A 491 5.57 -35.78 -7.13
CA LYS A 491 5.57 -35.46 -5.69
C LYS A 491 4.89 -34.11 -5.42
N PRO A 492 3.87 -34.03 -4.54
CA PRO A 492 3.31 -32.76 -4.09
C PRO A 492 4.33 -31.97 -3.24
N PRO A 493 4.16 -30.65 -3.09
CA PRO A 493 5.02 -29.84 -2.23
C PRO A 493 4.96 -30.33 -0.79
N ASP A 494 6.10 -30.27 -0.11
CA ASP A 494 6.21 -30.58 1.31
C ASP A 494 5.68 -29.41 2.16
N LEU A 495 5.83 -28.16 1.69
CA LEU A 495 5.31 -26.96 2.34
C LEU A 495 4.75 -25.99 1.30
N ILE A 496 3.72 -25.22 1.68
CA ILE A 496 3.15 -24.15 0.87
C ILE A 496 2.95 -22.95 1.77
N PHE A 497 3.57 -21.82 1.43
CA PHE A 497 3.36 -20.55 2.12
C PHE A 497 2.65 -19.54 1.24
N GLN A 498 1.86 -18.68 1.86
CA GLN A 498 1.27 -17.53 1.21
C GLN A 498 1.32 -16.30 2.11
N LYS A 499 1.38 -15.13 1.48
CA LYS A 499 1.28 -13.83 2.13
C LYS A 499 0.36 -12.93 1.31
N SER A 500 -0.56 -12.28 2.00
CA SER A 500 -1.55 -11.39 1.41
C SER A 500 -2.03 -10.42 2.46
N LEU A 501 -2.30 -9.18 2.07
CA LEU A 501 -2.88 -8.20 2.98
C LEU A 501 -4.35 -8.52 3.29
N ASP A 502 -5.24 -8.30 2.32
CA ASP A 502 -6.70 -8.43 2.50
C ASP A 502 -7.44 -8.93 1.25
N THR A 503 -6.72 -9.39 0.21
CA THR A 503 -7.32 -9.89 -1.04
C THR A 503 -6.77 -11.22 -1.52
N PHE A 504 -7.59 -11.94 -2.29
CA PHE A 504 -7.17 -13.13 -3.04
C PHE A 504 -6.59 -12.82 -4.42
N ALA A 505 -6.83 -11.63 -4.96
CA ALA A 505 -6.44 -11.29 -6.32
C ALA A 505 -4.96 -10.87 -6.43
N LYS A 506 -4.37 -10.33 -5.34
CA LYS A 506 -2.93 -10.20 -5.17
C LYS A 506 -2.46 -11.06 -4.01
N ARG A 507 -1.62 -12.05 -4.28
CA ARG A 507 -1.10 -12.98 -3.27
C ARG A 507 0.30 -13.44 -3.63
N HIS A 508 1.20 -13.30 -2.68
CA HIS A 508 2.50 -13.93 -2.71
C HIS A 508 2.35 -15.39 -2.34
N HIS A 509 2.96 -16.30 -3.08
CA HIS A 509 2.92 -17.71 -2.74
C HIS A 509 4.17 -18.45 -3.19
N ILE A 510 4.57 -19.42 -2.37
CA ILE A 510 5.69 -20.30 -2.66
C ILE A 510 5.30 -21.74 -2.32
N ARG A 511 5.63 -22.64 -3.24
CA ARG A 511 5.56 -24.09 -3.02
C ARG A 511 6.97 -24.61 -2.84
N ILE A 512 7.20 -25.42 -1.83
CA ILE A 512 8.54 -25.87 -1.45
C ILE A 512 8.58 -27.40 -1.38
N TRP A 513 9.61 -27.99 -1.97
CA TRP A 513 9.89 -29.42 -1.94
C TRP A 513 11.25 -29.68 -1.30
N LYS A 514 11.34 -30.74 -0.51
CA LYS A 514 12.60 -31.27 -0.01
C LYS A 514 13.35 -31.98 -1.14
N LEU A 515 14.60 -31.59 -1.35
CA LEU A 515 15.51 -32.29 -2.25
C LEU A 515 16.16 -33.50 -1.54
N PRO A 516 16.55 -34.56 -2.28
CA PRO A 516 17.27 -35.68 -1.71
C PRO A 516 18.71 -35.30 -1.30
N GLU A 517 19.29 -34.28 -1.92
CA GLU A 517 20.62 -33.79 -1.60
C GLU A 517 20.67 -33.07 -0.24
N THR A 518 21.82 -33.15 0.42
CA THR A 518 22.14 -32.35 1.60
C THR A 518 23.39 -31.51 1.33
N TYR A 519 23.46 -30.33 1.93
CA TYR A 519 24.63 -29.45 1.88
C TYR A 519 25.18 -29.27 3.28
N GLN A 520 26.45 -29.65 3.48
CA GLN A 520 27.12 -29.60 4.78
C GLN A 520 26.33 -30.25 5.94
N GLY A 521 25.61 -31.34 5.65
CA GLY A 521 24.76 -32.05 6.63
C GLY A 521 23.38 -31.43 6.86
N HIS A 522 23.08 -30.27 6.26
CA HIS A 522 21.78 -29.62 6.31
C HIS A 522 20.88 -30.05 5.16
N GLU A 523 19.57 -30.03 5.42
CA GLU A 523 18.54 -30.30 4.42
C GLU A 523 18.53 -29.18 3.37
N VAL A 524 18.25 -29.56 2.13
CA VAL A 524 18.11 -28.62 1.01
C VAL A 524 16.69 -28.68 0.47
N TRP A 525 16.13 -27.52 0.18
CA TRP A 525 14.77 -27.36 -0.30
C TRP A 525 14.75 -26.55 -1.59
N ILE A 526 13.85 -26.87 -2.51
CA ILE A 526 13.64 -26.13 -3.75
C ILE A 526 12.24 -25.49 -3.72
N GLY A 527 12.15 -24.22 -4.10
CA GLY A 527 10.95 -23.42 -4.07
C GLY A 527 10.56 -22.90 -5.46
N ALA A 528 9.26 -22.91 -5.75
CA ALA A 528 8.67 -22.18 -6.86
C ALA A 528 7.80 -21.05 -6.29
N ALA A 529 8.31 -19.83 -6.36
CA ALA A 529 7.65 -18.64 -5.88
C ALA A 529 7.06 -17.81 -7.01
N THR A 530 5.81 -17.38 -6.83
CA THR A 530 5.05 -16.62 -7.82
C THR A 530 4.13 -15.62 -7.11
N HIS A 531 3.96 -14.45 -7.74
CA HIS A 531 3.08 -13.40 -7.25
C HIS A 531 1.82 -13.32 -8.11
N ASP A 532 0.65 -13.59 -7.55
CA ASP A 532 -0.63 -13.33 -8.23
C ASP A 532 -0.85 -11.81 -8.28
N ILE A 533 -1.25 -11.26 -9.44
CA ILE A 533 -1.53 -9.82 -9.64
C ILE A 533 -2.98 -9.52 -10.04
N ALA A 534 -3.74 -10.53 -10.49
CA ALA A 534 -5.14 -10.38 -10.88
C ALA A 534 -5.89 -11.73 -10.91
N ILE A 535 -7.21 -11.68 -11.13
CA ILE A 535 -8.04 -12.85 -11.48
C ILE A 535 -8.36 -12.79 -12.98
N SER A 536 -8.26 -13.92 -13.67
CA SER A 536 -8.53 -14.10 -15.10
C SER A 536 -9.58 -15.18 -15.35
N THR A 537 -10.31 -15.06 -16.46
CA THR A 537 -11.25 -16.07 -16.97
C THR A 537 -10.73 -16.62 -18.29
N GLU A 538 -10.73 -17.95 -18.45
CA GLU A 538 -10.39 -18.57 -19.73
C GLU A 538 -11.38 -18.13 -20.84
N LYS A 539 -10.93 -18.13 -22.11
CA LYS A 539 -11.73 -17.72 -23.30
C LYS A 539 -13.08 -18.46 -23.47
N LYS A 540 -13.29 -19.59 -22.76
CA LYS A 540 -14.53 -20.38 -22.77
C LYS A 540 -15.41 -20.17 -21.52
N GLY A 541 -15.01 -19.32 -20.57
CA GLY A 541 -15.82 -18.89 -19.43
C GLY A 541 -16.03 -19.92 -18.32
N THR A 542 -15.36 -21.08 -18.36
CA THR A 542 -15.63 -22.22 -17.46
C THR A 542 -14.58 -22.46 -16.38
N LYS A 543 -13.42 -21.79 -16.42
CA LYS A 543 -12.37 -21.86 -15.40
C LYS A 543 -11.85 -20.46 -15.07
N TRP A 544 -11.71 -20.20 -13.78
CA TRP A 544 -11.10 -19.00 -13.22
C TRP A 544 -9.67 -19.34 -12.80
N SER A 545 -8.70 -18.51 -13.21
CA SER A 545 -7.28 -18.66 -12.86
C SER A 545 -6.71 -17.33 -12.38
N HIS A 546 -5.80 -17.34 -11.43
CA HIS A 546 -5.03 -16.14 -11.09
C HIS A 546 -4.09 -15.81 -12.25
N ARG A 547 -3.82 -14.52 -12.44
CA ARG A 547 -2.81 -14.02 -13.36
C ARG A 547 -1.56 -13.72 -12.54
N ILE A 548 -0.43 -14.29 -12.93
CA ILE A 548 0.84 -14.12 -12.23
C ILE A 548 1.61 -12.92 -12.79
N ASP A 549 2.39 -12.23 -11.94
CA ASP A 549 3.38 -11.25 -12.36
C ASP A 549 4.41 -11.93 -13.27
N PRO A 550 4.56 -11.50 -14.53
CA PRO A 550 5.52 -12.12 -15.42
C PRO A 550 6.96 -12.04 -14.91
N HIS A 551 7.34 -11.04 -14.11
CA HIS A 551 8.72 -10.90 -13.60
C HIS A 551 8.91 -11.67 -12.30
N ILE A 552 9.01 -13.00 -12.39
CA ILE A 552 9.08 -13.90 -11.21
C ILE A 552 10.31 -13.69 -10.32
N ASP A 553 11.34 -13.05 -10.85
CA ASP A 553 12.55 -12.70 -10.10
C ASP A 553 12.26 -11.68 -8.98
N ARG A 554 11.25 -10.82 -9.19
CA ARG A 554 10.81 -9.87 -8.14
C ARG A 554 10.27 -10.60 -6.92
N GLU A 555 9.49 -11.66 -7.13
CA GLU A 555 8.95 -12.46 -6.05
C GLU A 555 10.05 -13.22 -5.30
N ARG A 556 11.00 -13.80 -6.05
CA ARG A 556 12.19 -14.45 -5.48
C ARG A 556 12.94 -13.49 -4.55
N GLU A 557 13.25 -12.30 -5.05
CA GLU A 557 14.02 -11.28 -4.31
C GLU A 557 13.22 -10.70 -3.14
N TRP A 558 11.90 -10.61 -3.25
CA TRP A 558 11.03 -10.17 -2.17
C TRP A 558 11.07 -11.16 -1.00
N ILE A 559 10.86 -12.46 -1.26
CA ILE A 559 10.94 -13.50 -0.22
C ILE A 559 12.31 -13.47 0.43
N GLU A 560 13.36 -13.47 -0.38
CA GLU A 560 14.74 -13.43 0.10
C GLU A 560 14.99 -12.24 1.02
N THR A 561 14.62 -11.03 0.59
CA THR A 561 14.81 -9.80 1.36
C THR A 561 14.01 -9.82 2.65
N ASP A 562 12.77 -10.33 2.64
CA ASP A 562 11.92 -10.42 3.83
C ASP A 562 12.56 -11.32 4.90
N LEU A 563 13.13 -12.46 4.50
CA LEU A 563 13.81 -13.38 5.41
C LEU A 563 15.15 -12.81 5.93
N LEU A 564 15.96 -12.20 5.06
CA LEU A 564 17.23 -11.56 5.44
C LEU A 564 17.00 -10.39 6.39
N TYR A 565 16.01 -9.55 6.09
CA TYR A 565 15.65 -8.40 6.91
C TYR A 565 15.14 -8.80 8.29
N LYS A 566 14.37 -9.89 8.40
CA LYS A 566 13.95 -10.43 9.71
C LYS A 566 15.07 -11.10 10.49
N GLY A 567 16.21 -11.37 9.85
CA GLY A 567 17.33 -12.11 10.42
C GLY A 567 17.08 -13.61 10.55
N THR A 568 16.06 -14.14 9.85
CA THR A 568 15.76 -15.58 9.81
C THR A 568 16.46 -16.29 8.65
N ALA A 569 17.02 -15.52 7.70
CA ALA A 569 18.10 -15.94 6.82
C ALA A 569 19.41 -15.26 7.23
N THR A 570 20.53 -15.96 7.08
CA THR A 570 21.87 -15.48 7.46
C THR A 570 22.71 -15.04 6.28
N SER A 571 22.52 -15.68 5.11
CA SER A 571 23.26 -15.37 3.91
C SER A 571 22.47 -15.81 2.66
N TYR A 572 22.86 -15.29 1.50
CA TYR A 572 22.27 -15.68 0.23
C TYR A 572 23.31 -15.76 -0.89
N ALA A 573 22.99 -16.48 -1.97
CA ALA A 573 23.77 -16.44 -3.21
C ALA A 573 22.87 -16.64 -4.43
N LEU A 574 23.09 -15.81 -5.44
CA LEU A 574 22.41 -15.92 -6.72
C LEU A 574 23.25 -16.75 -7.70
N VAL A 575 22.72 -17.88 -8.15
CA VAL A 575 23.46 -18.87 -8.96
C VAL A 575 22.79 -19.06 -10.32
N ASP A 576 23.58 -18.96 -11.39
CA ASP A 576 23.12 -19.23 -12.76
C ASP A 576 22.70 -20.69 -12.93
N ARG A 577 21.56 -20.90 -13.60
CA ARG A 577 21.11 -22.22 -14.06
C ARG A 577 21.08 -22.18 -15.58
N PRO A 578 22.16 -22.62 -16.27
CA PRO A 578 22.34 -22.42 -17.72
C PRO A 578 21.20 -22.93 -18.60
N HIS A 579 20.45 -23.93 -18.11
CA HIS A 579 19.34 -24.54 -18.83
C HIS A 579 17.96 -24.00 -18.43
N ALA A 580 17.90 -23.02 -17.52
CA ALA A 580 16.65 -22.36 -17.16
C ALA A 580 16.14 -21.49 -18.32
N PRO A 581 14.87 -21.64 -18.74
CA PRO A 581 14.31 -20.78 -19.77
C PRO A 581 14.12 -19.36 -19.22
N LYS A 582 14.70 -18.37 -19.89
CA LYS A 582 14.56 -16.94 -19.52
C LYS A 582 13.19 -16.35 -19.81
N LYS A 583 12.45 -16.98 -20.74
CA LYS A 583 11.09 -16.61 -21.12
C LYS A 583 10.30 -17.89 -21.39
N THR A 584 9.19 -18.07 -20.70
CA THR A 584 8.31 -19.23 -20.86
C THR A 584 6.87 -18.86 -20.47
N ALA A 585 5.99 -19.86 -20.37
CA ALA A 585 4.65 -19.68 -19.84
C ALA A 585 4.30 -20.79 -18.85
N ASN A 586 3.43 -20.49 -17.90
CA ASN A 586 2.90 -21.45 -16.93
C ASN A 586 1.76 -22.31 -17.54
N ALA A 587 1.12 -23.14 -16.71
CA ALA A 587 0.06 -24.03 -17.16
C ALA A 587 -1.25 -23.30 -17.53
N THR A 588 -1.46 -22.07 -17.07
CA THR A 588 -2.62 -21.23 -17.44
C THR A 588 -2.35 -20.36 -18.67
N GLY A 589 -1.09 -20.27 -19.11
CA GLY A 589 -0.67 -19.49 -20.27
C GLY A 589 -0.14 -18.10 -19.92
N ASP A 590 0.05 -17.78 -18.64
CA ASP A 590 0.72 -16.56 -18.20
C ASP A 590 2.21 -16.63 -18.53
N GLU A 591 2.74 -15.51 -19.03
CA GLU A 591 4.14 -15.36 -19.36
C GLU A 591 4.99 -15.34 -18.09
N LEU A 592 6.13 -16.03 -18.10
CA LEU A 592 7.14 -16.00 -17.04
C LEU A 592 8.46 -15.49 -17.64
N LEU A 593 9.02 -14.46 -17.04
CA LEU A 593 10.26 -13.78 -17.39
C LEU A 593 11.22 -13.89 -16.20
N THR A 594 12.43 -14.38 -16.45
CA THR A 594 13.47 -14.55 -15.45
C THR A 594 14.87 -14.33 -16.04
N ASP A 595 15.80 -13.92 -15.20
CA ASP A 595 17.24 -13.89 -15.47
C ASP A 595 17.85 -15.29 -15.63
N GLY A 596 17.14 -16.34 -15.23
CA GLY A 596 17.58 -17.74 -15.29
C GLY A 596 18.44 -18.16 -14.10
N ARG A 597 18.44 -17.38 -13.02
CA ARG A 597 19.17 -17.65 -11.78
C ARG A 597 18.25 -18.18 -10.69
N VAL A 598 18.81 -18.95 -9.77
CA VAL A 598 18.17 -19.35 -8.51
C VAL A 598 18.84 -18.64 -7.37
N SER A 599 18.05 -18.14 -6.42
CA SER A 599 18.61 -17.64 -5.16
C SER A 599 18.69 -18.76 -4.15
N ILE A 600 19.86 -18.95 -3.56
CA ILE A 600 20.12 -19.91 -2.49
C ILE A 600 20.17 -19.13 -1.18
N VAL A 601 19.29 -19.47 -0.25
CA VAL A 601 19.12 -18.76 1.03
C VAL A 601 19.50 -19.70 2.18
N GLU A 602 20.47 -19.30 2.98
CA GLU A 602 20.90 -20.04 4.17
C GLU A 602 20.08 -19.59 5.39
N LEU A 603 19.32 -20.52 5.97
CA LEU A 603 18.43 -20.22 7.09
C LEU A 603 19.22 -20.08 8.40
N GLY A 604 18.84 -19.07 9.18
CA GLY A 604 19.45 -18.75 10.46
C GLY A 604 18.87 -19.49 11.65
N PRO A 605 19.37 -19.20 12.86
CA PRO A 605 18.74 -19.64 14.10
C PRO A 605 17.34 -19.03 14.22
N THR A 606 16.38 -19.84 14.66
CA THR A 606 15.01 -19.38 14.89
C THR A 606 14.90 -18.70 16.25
N LYS A 607 14.05 -17.68 16.38
CA LYS A 607 13.67 -17.23 17.71
C LYS A 607 12.83 -18.32 18.39
N PRO A 608 12.97 -18.54 19.72
CA PRO A 608 12.09 -19.46 20.43
C PRO A 608 10.64 -19.07 20.16
N ASN A 609 9.87 -20.03 19.65
CA ASN A 609 8.53 -19.85 19.16
C ASN A 609 7.62 -19.27 20.26
N ILE A 610 7.28 -17.98 20.21
CA ILE A 610 6.48 -17.30 21.25
C ILE A 610 5.01 -17.73 21.19
N LEU A 611 4.56 -18.41 20.12
CA LEU A 611 3.15 -18.72 19.91
C LEU A 611 2.80 -20.22 19.92
N ASN A 612 3.78 -21.13 20.00
CA ASN A 612 3.52 -22.56 20.17
C ASN A 612 4.62 -23.19 21.06
N PRO A 613 4.44 -23.24 22.40
CA PRO A 613 5.29 -24.09 23.22
C PRO A 613 5.06 -25.57 22.83
N PRO A 614 6.10 -26.42 22.82
CA PRO A 614 5.92 -27.85 22.64
C PRO A 614 4.94 -28.36 23.71
N SER A 615 3.91 -29.09 23.28
CA SER A 615 2.94 -29.72 24.19
C SER A 615 3.68 -30.45 25.30
N PRO A 616 3.32 -30.27 26.58
CA PRO A 616 3.95 -31.00 27.66
C PRO A 616 3.77 -32.49 27.39
N VAL A 617 4.90 -33.21 27.30
CA VAL A 617 4.91 -34.66 27.35
C VAL A 617 4.30 -35.02 28.70
N LEU A 618 3.06 -35.51 28.68
CA LEU A 618 2.45 -36.17 29.84
C LEU A 618 3.32 -37.40 30.13
N GLN A 619 4.27 -37.24 31.05
CA GLN A 619 4.91 -38.38 31.67
C GLN A 619 3.83 -39.10 32.46
N SER A 620 3.45 -40.29 31.99
CA SER A 620 2.71 -41.27 32.75
C SER A 620 3.49 -41.56 34.03
N ARG A 621 2.96 -41.13 35.17
CA ARG A 621 3.38 -41.66 36.46
C ARG A 621 2.74 -43.03 36.64
N GLU A 622 3.58 -44.03 36.93
CA GLU A 622 3.18 -45.28 37.57
C GLU A 622 2.54 -45.04 38.94
#